data_AF-A0A3A5VZ04-F1
#
_entry.id   AF-A0A3A5VZ04-F1
#
_cell.length_a   1.000
_cell.length_b   1.000
_cell.length_c   1.000
_cell.angle_alpha   90.00
_cell.angle_beta   90.00
_cell.angle_gamma   90.00
#
_symmetry.space_group_name_H-M   'P 1'
#
loop_
_entity.id
_entity.type
_entity.pdbx_description
1 polymer ?
#
loop_
_entity_poly.entity_id
_entity_poly.type
_entity_poly.pdbx_seq_one_letter_code
_entity_poly.pdbx_strand_id
1 'polypeptide(L)'
;MMRLRQINKNKPYYGTPRTKEQMSADADHQRSKNEKYLKALKTLAEKDPEGFSSLAPELIKRSIWNLNGPDPYFSEKLSNWFEIAYKWEDFGDILPKETQLRKRIQVDAPRIDRLPENQTRFFEKLTQKFSGDHQRWDAPTRDQFIILGMLAMEGTSGVRQGKLAHFMGNGLDGIGGLPSSNAIRAAKIALSRYAKPIQLFSPAKGNGDERLHSFADEGLADLVARFVLSQKASILLPAAMIHAR
;
A
#
# COMPACT_ATOMS: atom_id res chain seq x y z
N MET A 1 -4.17 -44.52 51.60
CA MET A 1 -4.04 -43.36 52.52
C MET A 1 -3.30 -42.24 51.82
N MET A 2 -4.01 -41.16 51.44
CA MET A 2 -3.41 -39.96 50.85
C MET A 2 -2.74 -39.11 51.96
N ARG A 3 -1.47 -38.74 51.80
CA ARG A 3 -0.84 -37.69 52.61
C ARG A 3 -1.11 -36.34 51.97
N LEU A 4 -2.04 -35.58 52.56
CA LEU A 4 -2.26 -34.17 52.23
C LEU A 4 -1.02 -33.36 52.60
N ARG A 5 -0.32 -32.80 51.62
CA ARG A 5 0.76 -31.83 51.86
C ARG A 5 0.13 -30.52 52.35
N GLN A 6 0.49 -30.11 53.57
CA GLN A 6 0.13 -28.80 54.11
C GLN A 6 0.77 -27.68 53.26
N ILE A 7 -0.06 -26.82 52.68
CA ILE A 7 0.39 -25.62 51.96
C ILE A 7 0.47 -24.47 52.98
N ASN A 8 1.69 -24.00 53.24
CA ASN A 8 1.95 -22.84 54.07
C ASN A 8 1.55 -21.56 53.31
N LYS A 9 0.61 -20.77 53.86
CA LYS A 9 -0.05 -19.63 53.19
C LYS A 9 0.78 -18.33 53.13
N ASN A 10 2.03 -18.32 53.60
CA ASN A 10 2.82 -17.08 53.73
C ASN A 10 4.05 -16.99 52.79
N LYS A 11 3.99 -17.55 51.58
CA LYS A 11 5.02 -17.30 50.55
C LYS A 11 4.39 -16.79 49.26
N PRO A 12 4.82 -15.63 48.73
CA PRO A 12 4.33 -15.13 47.45
C PRO A 12 4.75 -16.08 46.32
N TYR A 13 3.75 -16.52 45.57
CA TYR A 13 3.87 -17.41 44.41
C TYR A 13 4.23 -16.58 43.17
N TYR A 14 5.43 -15.97 43.17
CA TYR A 14 6.00 -15.38 41.97
C TYR A 14 7.35 -16.02 41.71
N GLY A 15 7.42 -16.65 40.53
CA GLY A 15 8.56 -17.42 40.08
C GLY A 15 9.85 -16.61 40.09
N THR A 16 10.93 -17.33 40.40
CA THR A 16 12.30 -16.98 40.03
C THR A 16 12.35 -16.37 38.64
N PRO A 17 13.09 -15.25 38.43
CA PRO A 17 13.21 -14.64 37.12
C PRO A 17 13.81 -15.66 36.15
N ARG A 18 13.07 -15.95 35.08
CA ARG A 18 13.56 -16.75 33.96
C ARG A 18 14.85 -16.11 33.46
N THR A 19 15.91 -16.90 33.55
CA THR A 19 17.13 -16.77 32.75
C THR A 19 16.75 -16.38 31.33
N LYS A 20 17.41 -15.34 30.80
CA LYS A 20 17.35 -14.90 29.41
C LYS A 20 17.17 -16.11 28.49
N GLU A 21 16.01 -16.22 27.84
CA GLU A 21 15.81 -17.16 26.74
C GLU A 21 16.91 -16.88 25.72
N GLN A 22 17.83 -17.84 25.56
CA GLN A 22 18.76 -17.87 24.44
C GLN A 22 17.93 -17.74 23.15
N MET A 23 18.20 -16.71 22.35
CA MET A 23 17.81 -16.72 20.93
C MET A 23 18.32 -18.02 20.33
N SER A 24 17.42 -18.86 19.82
CA SER A 24 17.69 -20.24 19.41
C SER A 24 18.69 -20.29 18.26
N ALA A 25 19.75 -21.09 18.39
CA ALA A 25 20.76 -21.35 17.35
C ALA A 25 20.17 -21.78 15.99
N ASP A 26 18.96 -22.35 15.98
CA ASP A 26 18.21 -22.73 14.78
C ASP A 26 17.81 -21.53 13.89
N ALA A 27 17.49 -20.39 14.50
CA ALA A 27 17.13 -19.17 13.77
C ALA A 27 18.35 -18.58 13.05
N ASP A 28 19.53 -18.66 13.67
CA ASP A 28 20.78 -18.19 13.09
C ASP A 28 21.27 -19.11 11.97
N HIS A 29 21.12 -20.43 12.13
CA HIS A 29 21.41 -21.40 11.09
C HIS A 29 20.53 -21.20 9.84
N GLN A 30 19.23 -20.94 10.04
CA GLN A 30 18.30 -20.72 8.95
C GLN A 30 18.57 -19.40 8.20
N ARG A 31 18.96 -18.34 8.93
CA ARG A 31 19.42 -17.08 8.31
C ARG A 31 20.65 -17.27 7.43
N SER A 32 21.68 -17.94 7.95
CA SER A 32 22.89 -18.23 7.17
C SER A 32 22.62 -19.05 5.91
N LYS A 33 21.68 -20.01 6.01
CA LYS A 33 21.24 -20.80 4.85
C LYS A 33 20.52 -19.94 3.80
N ASN A 34 19.62 -19.05 4.23
CA ASN A 34 18.92 -18.14 3.33
C ASN A 34 19.87 -17.17 2.63
N GLU A 35 20.88 -16.65 3.34
CA GLU A 35 21.91 -15.78 2.74
C GLU A 35 22.69 -16.50 1.64
N LYS A 36 23.04 -17.78 1.84
CA LYS A 36 23.73 -18.60 0.82
C LYS A 36 22.85 -18.79 -0.42
N TYR A 37 21.55 -19.08 -0.24
CA TYR A 37 20.63 -19.20 -1.36
C TYR A 37 20.44 -17.89 -2.11
N LEU A 38 20.29 -16.77 -1.39
CA LEU A 38 20.16 -15.45 -1.99
C LEU A 38 21.42 -15.07 -2.78
N LYS A 39 22.61 -15.42 -2.28
CA LYS A 39 23.86 -15.26 -3.02
C LYS A 39 23.88 -16.12 -4.29
N ALA A 40 23.45 -17.38 -4.22
CA ALA A 40 23.38 -18.26 -5.39
C ALA A 40 22.41 -17.74 -6.46
N LEU A 41 21.22 -17.26 -6.05
CA LEU A 41 20.25 -16.65 -6.95
C LEU A 41 20.80 -15.38 -7.61
N LYS A 42 21.48 -14.51 -6.85
CA LYS A 42 22.15 -13.31 -7.41
C LYS A 42 23.21 -13.69 -8.44
N THR A 43 24.08 -14.64 -8.13
CA THR A 43 25.10 -15.11 -9.07
C THR A 43 24.50 -15.75 -10.33
N LEU A 44 23.37 -16.46 -10.21
CA LEU A 44 22.67 -17.02 -11.35
C LEU A 44 22.05 -15.91 -12.22
N ALA A 45 21.40 -14.92 -11.60
CA ALA A 45 20.84 -13.76 -12.29
C ALA A 45 21.92 -12.92 -13.03
N GLU A 46 23.13 -12.84 -12.50
CA GLU A 46 24.27 -12.15 -13.14
C GLU A 46 24.88 -12.95 -14.30
N LYS A 47 24.96 -14.28 -14.18
CA LYS A 47 25.62 -15.15 -15.16
C LYS A 47 24.71 -15.58 -16.32
N ASP A 48 23.43 -15.77 -16.05
CA ASP A 48 22.41 -16.13 -17.04
C ASP A 48 21.10 -15.38 -16.75
N PRO A 49 21.03 -14.09 -17.14
CA PRO A 49 19.86 -13.25 -16.89
C PRO A 49 18.58 -13.79 -17.56
N GLU A 50 18.70 -14.32 -18.78
CA GLU A 50 17.56 -14.80 -19.57
C GLU A 50 17.00 -16.12 -18.98
N GLY A 51 17.88 -17.07 -18.68
CA GLY A 51 17.50 -18.31 -18.01
C GLY A 51 16.90 -18.06 -16.63
N PHE A 52 17.49 -17.13 -15.86
CA PHE A 52 16.92 -16.74 -14.57
C PHE A 52 15.55 -16.09 -14.70
N SER A 53 15.36 -15.17 -15.65
CA SER A 53 14.08 -14.49 -15.88
C SER A 53 12.95 -15.46 -16.25
N SER A 54 13.26 -16.50 -17.04
CA SER A 54 12.27 -17.52 -17.41
C SER A 54 11.91 -18.47 -16.26
N LEU A 55 12.87 -18.81 -15.38
CA LEU A 55 12.68 -19.81 -14.32
C LEU A 55 12.20 -19.21 -12.99
N ALA A 56 12.61 -17.98 -12.66
CA ALA A 56 12.36 -17.38 -11.36
C ALA A 56 10.86 -17.24 -11.01
N PRO A 57 9.96 -16.82 -11.93
CA PRO A 57 8.53 -16.73 -11.64
C PRO A 57 7.93 -18.05 -11.18
N GLU A 58 8.23 -19.14 -11.89
CA GLU A 58 7.70 -20.48 -11.58
C GLU A 58 8.27 -21.04 -10.27
N LEU A 59 9.57 -20.79 -10.00
CA LEU A 59 10.17 -21.16 -8.72
C LEU A 59 9.51 -20.45 -7.54
N ILE A 60 9.19 -19.16 -7.68
CA ILE A 60 8.53 -18.38 -6.65
C ILE A 60 7.07 -18.84 -6.47
N LYS A 61 6.31 -19.03 -7.56
CA LYS A 61 4.94 -19.56 -7.52
C LYS A 61 4.88 -20.91 -6.79
N ARG A 62 5.77 -21.85 -7.15
CA ARG A 62 5.85 -23.18 -6.53
C ARG A 62 6.25 -23.09 -5.05
N SER A 63 7.18 -22.21 -4.71
CA SER A 63 7.60 -22.02 -3.32
C SER A 63 6.44 -21.52 -2.46
N ILE A 64 5.65 -20.57 -2.96
CA ILE A 64 4.51 -20.05 -2.21
C ILE A 64 3.38 -21.07 -2.13
N TRP A 65 3.10 -21.81 -3.21
CA TRP A 65 2.15 -22.92 -3.20
C TRP A 65 2.47 -23.96 -2.12
N ASN A 66 3.75 -24.30 -1.97
CA ASN A 66 4.19 -25.25 -0.95
C ASN A 66 4.06 -24.71 0.48
N LEU A 67 4.16 -23.39 0.68
CA LEU A 67 4.10 -22.76 1.99
C LEU A 67 2.65 -22.48 2.45
N ASN A 68 1.81 -21.98 1.55
CA ASN A 68 0.48 -21.46 1.87
C ASN A 68 -0.66 -22.38 1.42
N GLY A 69 -0.36 -23.42 0.62
CA GLY A 69 -1.37 -24.27 0.00
C GLY A 69 -2.04 -23.62 -1.22
N PRO A 70 -3.03 -24.30 -1.82
CA PRO A 70 -3.75 -23.82 -3.00
C PRO A 70 -4.70 -22.67 -2.63
N ASP A 71 -4.27 -21.42 -2.84
CA ASP A 71 -5.15 -20.26 -2.87
C ASP A 71 -5.30 -19.77 -4.32
N PRO A 72 -6.44 -20.05 -4.99
CA PRO A 72 -6.68 -19.63 -6.37
C PRO A 72 -6.62 -18.11 -6.55
N TYR A 73 -7.13 -17.34 -5.58
CA TYR A 73 -7.17 -15.87 -5.65
C TYR A 73 -5.78 -15.27 -5.53
N PHE A 74 -4.98 -15.78 -4.59
CA PHE A 74 -3.60 -15.34 -4.45
C PHE A 74 -2.74 -15.78 -5.65
N SER A 75 -2.97 -16.97 -6.20
CA SER A 75 -2.24 -17.48 -7.37
C SER A 75 -2.48 -16.61 -8.62
N GLU A 76 -3.72 -16.16 -8.82
CA GLU A 76 -4.06 -15.21 -9.89
C GLU A 76 -3.39 -13.86 -9.67
N LYS A 77 -3.46 -13.31 -8.45
CA LYS A 77 -2.81 -12.05 -8.08
C LYS A 77 -1.28 -12.10 -8.26
N LEU A 78 -0.65 -13.20 -7.85
CA LEU A 78 0.79 -13.44 -7.99
C LEU A 78 1.18 -13.53 -9.46
N SER A 79 0.37 -14.19 -10.29
CA SER A 79 0.60 -14.28 -11.73
C SER A 79 0.48 -12.91 -12.40
N ASN A 80 -0.58 -12.15 -12.11
CA ASN A 80 -0.73 -10.78 -12.61
C ASN A 80 0.43 -9.86 -12.17
N TRP A 81 0.98 -10.09 -10.97
CA TRP A 81 2.16 -9.35 -10.54
C TRP A 81 3.38 -9.64 -11.39
N PHE A 82 3.71 -10.91 -11.65
CA PHE A 82 4.85 -11.25 -12.53
C PHE A 82 4.72 -10.70 -13.95
N GLU A 83 3.51 -10.65 -14.50
CA GLU A 83 3.27 -10.18 -15.87
C GLU A 83 3.27 -8.65 -15.99
N ILE A 84 2.55 -7.98 -15.08
CA ILE A 84 2.16 -6.57 -15.25
C ILE A 84 2.48 -5.73 -14.01
N ALA A 85 2.09 -6.21 -12.82
CA ALA A 85 2.11 -5.36 -11.63
C ALA A 85 3.49 -5.21 -10.96
N TYR A 86 4.50 -6.04 -11.30
CA TYR A 86 5.86 -5.95 -10.76
C TYR A 86 6.54 -4.60 -11.05
N LYS A 87 6.06 -3.87 -12.08
CA LYS A 87 6.53 -2.52 -12.43
C LYS A 87 6.04 -1.47 -11.44
N TRP A 88 4.96 -1.74 -10.71
CA TRP A 88 4.19 -0.73 -9.97
C TRP A 88 3.99 -1.06 -8.48
N GLU A 89 3.98 -2.33 -8.13
CA GLU A 89 3.77 -2.86 -6.79
C GLU A 89 5.00 -3.65 -6.33
N ASP A 90 5.41 -3.48 -5.08
CA ASP A 90 6.47 -4.31 -4.50
C ASP A 90 5.94 -5.72 -4.21
N PHE A 91 6.82 -6.71 -4.30
CA PHE A 91 6.44 -8.11 -4.06
C PHE A 91 5.81 -8.33 -2.67
N GLY A 92 6.29 -7.60 -1.65
CA GLY A 92 5.74 -7.68 -0.29
C GLY A 92 4.28 -7.23 -0.16
N ASP A 93 3.75 -6.48 -1.14
CA ASP A 93 2.38 -5.99 -1.12
C ASP A 93 1.36 -6.95 -1.72
N ILE A 94 1.82 -7.88 -2.55
CA ILE A 94 0.95 -8.90 -3.11
C ILE A 94 0.76 -10.09 -2.18
N LEU A 95 1.74 -10.40 -1.32
CA LEU A 95 1.73 -11.55 -0.43
C LEU A 95 0.46 -11.58 0.45
N PRO A 96 -0.10 -12.77 0.75
CA PRO A 96 -1.20 -12.89 1.70
C PRO A 96 -0.64 -12.47 3.06
N LYS A 97 -0.94 -11.24 3.48
CA LYS A 97 -0.55 -10.77 4.81
C LYS A 97 -1.42 -11.57 5.79
N GLU A 98 -0.83 -12.50 6.55
CA GLU A 98 -1.47 -13.05 7.76
C GLU A 98 -1.97 -11.84 8.55
N THR A 99 -3.27 -11.73 8.77
CA THR A 99 -4.04 -10.49 9.01
C THR A 99 -4.44 -9.72 7.74
N GLN A 100 -5.44 -10.27 7.05
CA GLN A 100 -6.57 -9.40 6.72
C GLN A 100 -6.91 -8.62 7.99
N LEU A 101 -6.89 -7.29 7.91
CA LEU A 101 -6.86 -6.35 9.04
C LEU A 101 -5.45 -6.07 9.62
N ARG A 102 -4.51 -5.53 8.82
CA ARG A 102 -4.01 -4.23 9.29
C ARG A 102 -5.28 -3.42 9.45
N LYS A 103 -5.79 -3.26 10.69
CA LYS A 103 -6.87 -2.32 10.98
C LYS A 103 -6.48 -1.10 10.17
N ARG A 104 -7.24 -0.78 9.10
CA ARG A 104 -6.95 0.43 8.34
C ARG A 104 -6.83 1.49 9.39
N ILE A 105 -5.66 2.13 9.40
CA ILE A 105 -5.31 3.06 10.46
C ILE A 105 -6.53 3.97 10.58
N GLN A 106 -7.19 3.94 11.73
CA GLN A 106 -8.27 4.87 11.98
C GLN A 106 -7.58 6.21 12.13
N VAL A 107 -7.52 6.94 11.02
CA VAL A 107 -6.94 8.26 10.96
C VAL A 107 -8.05 9.24 11.26
N ASP A 108 -7.86 10.04 12.30
CA ASP A 108 -8.77 11.13 12.61
C ASP A 108 -8.79 12.13 11.46
N ALA A 109 -9.98 12.55 11.07
CA ALA A 109 -10.15 13.59 10.06
C ALA A 109 -9.42 14.88 10.50
N PRO A 110 -8.86 15.66 9.55
CA PRO A 110 -8.23 16.93 9.88
C PRO A 110 -9.23 17.88 10.54
N ARG A 111 -8.76 18.68 11.52
CA ARG A 111 -9.60 19.69 12.18
C ARG A 111 -9.81 20.90 11.26
N ILE A 112 -10.83 20.81 10.40
CA ILE A 112 -11.11 21.80 9.35
C ILE A 112 -11.35 23.21 9.94
N ASP A 113 -11.99 23.30 11.10
CA ASP A 113 -12.37 24.58 11.75
C ASP A 113 -11.17 25.47 12.14
N ARG A 114 -9.96 24.91 12.16
CA ARG A 114 -8.72 25.63 12.51
C ARG A 114 -7.86 25.97 11.31
N LEU A 115 -8.31 25.63 10.11
CA LEU A 115 -7.57 25.88 8.87
C LEU A 115 -7.85 27.29 8.35
N PRO A 116 -6.93 27.87 7.55
CA PRO A 116 -7.21 29.09 6.80
C PRO A 116 -8.46 28.95 5.93
N GLU A 117 -9.19 30.04 5.73
CA GLU A 117 -10.48 30.07 5.01
C GLU A 117 -10.44 29.33 3.65
N ASN A 118 -9.38 29.53 2.86
CA ASN A 118 -9.21 28.87 1.58
C ASN A 118 -9.11 27.34 1.69
N GLN A 119 -8.43 26.84 2.74
CA GLN A 119 -8.30 25.40 3.01
C GLN A 119 -9.60 24.82 3.55
N THR A 120 -10.26 25.53 4.46
CA THR A 120 -11.60 25.16 4.98
C THR A 120 -12.58 24.96 3.84
N ARG A 121 -12.71 25.96 2.95
CA ARG A 121 -13.59 25.90 1.78
C ARG A 121 -13.22 24.77 0.82
N PHE A 122 -11.93 24.45 0.70
CA PHE A 122 -11.48 23.32 -0.10
C PHE A 122 -11.95 21.98 0.49
N PHE A 123 -11.74 21.76 1.79
CA PHE A 123 -12.17 20.52 2.45
C PHE A 123 -13.69 20.37 2.53
N GLU A 124 -14.45 21.46 2.64
CA GLU A 124 -15.92 21.42 2.51
C GLU A 124 -16.36 20.91 1.14
N LYS A 125 -15.75 21.43 0.06
CA LYS A 125 -16.01 20.94 -1.31
C LYS A 125 -15.65 19.47 -1.48
N LEU A 126 -14.53 19.03 -0.91
CA LEU A 126 -14.14 17.62 -0.94
C LEU A 126 -15.14 16.74 -0.17
N THR A 127 -15.60 17.20 0.99
CA THR A 127 -16.59 16.50 1.81
C THR A 127 -17.91 16.35 1.05
N GLN A 128 -18.36 17.41 0.38
CA GLN A 128 -19.55 17.37 -0.46
C GLN A 128 -19.37 16.43 -1.65
N LYS A 129 -18.23 16.52 -2.36
CA LYS A 129 -17.95 15.73 -3.57
C LYS A 129 -17.84 14.24 -3.27
N PHE A 130 -17.19 13.87 -2.17
CA PHE A 130 -16.98 12.48 -1.75
C PHE A 130 -17.95 12.06 -0.64
N SER A 131 -19.17 12.59 -0.69
CA SER A 131 -20.25 12.17 0.20
C SER A 131 -20.96 10.92 -0.33
N GLY A 132 -21.72 10.28 0.56
CA GLY A 132 -22.57 9.15 0.21
C GLY A 132 -21.83 7.81 0.12
N ASP A 133 -22.44 6.87 -0.59
CA ASP A 133 -21.92 5.52 -0.74
C ASP A 133 -20.94 5.43 -1.92
N HIS A 134 -19.65 5.21 -1.58
CA HIS A 134 -18.57 5.04 -2.55
C HIS A 134 -18.77 3.92 -3.57
N GLN A 135 -19.59 2.91 -3.26
CA GLN A 135 -19.92 1.85 -4.22
C GLN A 135 -20.80 2.35 -5.38
N ARG A 136 -21.45 3.51 -5.22
CA ARG A 136 -22.34 4.13 -6.19
C ARG A 136 -21.73 5.33 -6.90
N TRP A 137 -20.47 5.66 -6.61
CA TRP A 137 -19.79 6.74 -7.31
C TRP A 137 -19.62 6.42 -8.79
N ASP A 138 -19.82 7.44 -9.63
CA ASP A 138 -19.45 7.37 -11.03
C ASP A 138 -17.94 7.24 -11.18
N ALA A 139 -17.49 6.68 -12.30
CA ALA A 139 -16.07 6.47 -12.57
C ALA A 139 -15.22 7.75 -12.38
N PRO A 140 -15.64 8.94 -12.85
CA PRO A 140 -14.89 10.17 -12.61
C PRO A 140 -14.72 10.55 -11.13
N THR A 141 -15.72 10.35 -10.27
CA THR A 141 -15.59 10.65 -8.84
C THR A 141 -14.66 9.64 -8.17
N ARG A 142 -14.79 8.36 -8.53
CA ARG A 142 -13.89 7.30 -8.05
C ARG A 142 -12.44 7.59 -8.43
N ASP A 143 -12.18 7.94 -9.68
CA ASP A 143 -10.83 8.23 -10.18
C ASP A 143 -10.25 9.48 -9.50
N GLN A 144 -11.06 10.53 -9.31
CA GLN A 144 -10.66 11.71 -8.54
C GLN A 144 -10.26 11.36 -7.11
N PHE A 145 -11.01 10.47 -6.44
CA PHE A 145 -10.70 10.03 -5.09
C PHE A 145 -9.39 9.24 -5.03
N ILE A 146 -9.21 8.27 -5.93
CA ILE A 146 -8.01 7.42 -6.00
C ILE A 146 -6.77 8.29 -6.27
N ILE A 147 -6.82 9.15 -7.29
CA ILE A 147 -5.71 10.04 -7.64
C ILE A 147 -5.38 11.00 -6.48
N LEU A 148 -6.40 11.61 -5.86
CA LEU A 148 -6.18 12.52 -4.74
C LEU A 148 -5.48 11.79 -3.57
N GLY A 149 -5.99 10.62 -3.19
CA GLY A 149 -5.43 9.82 -2.10
C GLY A 149 -4.01 9.34 -2.38
N MET A 150 -3.77 8.74 -3.55
CA MET A 150 -2.44 8.25 -3.92
C MET A 150 -1.39 9.36 -3.95
N LEU A 151 -1.73 10.51 -4.54
CA LEU A 151 -0.81 11.65 -4.59
C LEU A 151 -0.58 12.26 -3.20
N ALA A 152 -1.62 12.31 -2.34
CA ALA A 152 -1.50 12.87 -1.01
C ALA A 152 -0.60 12.01 -0.10
N MET A 153 -0.70 10.68 -0.20
CA MET A 153 0.13 9.74 0.58
C MET A 153 1.62 9.83 0.21
N GLU A 154 1.96 10.08 -1.06
CA GLU A 154 3.35 10.31 -1.50
C GLU A 154 3.81 11.76 -1.33
N GLY A 155 2.87 12.69 -1.15
CA GLY A 155 3.16 14.12 -1.03
C GLY A 155 3.97 14.67 -2.21
N THR A 156 5.09 15.30 -1.89
CA THR A 156 6.01 15.89 -2.87
C THR A 156 6.90 14.88 -3.59
N SER A 157 7.08 13.66 -3.05
CA SER A 157 7.82 12.57 -3.72
C SER A 157 7.12 12.12 -5.01
N GLY A 158 5.79 12.13 -4.99
CA GLY A 158 4.95 11.88 -6.16
C GLY A 158 4.76 10.41 -6.55
N VAL A 159 3.85 10.20 -7.51
CA VAL A 159 3.43 8.89 -8.01
C VAL A 159 3.63 8.84 -9.53
N ARG A 160 4.15 7.71 -10.04
CA ARG A 160 4.28 7.44 -11.48
C ARG A 160 2.91 7.29 -12.16
N GLN A 161 2.78 7.81 -13.37
CA GLN A 161 1.54 7.77 -14.15
C GLN A 161 1.05 6.33 -14.36
N GLY A 162 1.95 5.38 -14.64
CA GLY A 162 1.61 3.96 -14.79
C GLY A 162 1.01 3.36 -13.52
N LYS A 163 1.55 3.73 -12.35
CA LYS A 163 1.01 3.30 -11.04
C LYS A 163 -0.39 3.89 -10.80
N LEU A 164 -0.63 5.16 -11.15
CA LEU A 164 -1.97 5.75 -11.08
C LEU A 164 -2.95 5.04 -12.03
N ALA A 165 -2.52 4.73 -13.26
CA ALA A 165 -3.34 4.04 -14.25
C ALA A 165 -3.78 2.64 -13.76
N HIS A 166 -2.82 1.87 -13.26
CA HIS A 166 -3.04 0.54 -12.68
C HIS A 166 -4.13 0.55 -11.59
N PHE A 167 -4.03 1.46 -10.62
CA PHE A 167 -4.99 1.49 -9.51
C PHE A 167 -6.37 2.08 -9.85
N MET A 168 -6.53 2.76 -10.97
CA MET A 168 -7.86 3.14 -11.47
C MET A 168 -8.61 1.98 -12.14
N GLY A 169 -7.95 0.82 -12.33
CA GLY A 169 -8.50 -0.30 -13.11
C GLY A 169 -8.44 -0.07 -14.62
N ASN A 170 -7.70 0.96 -15.05
CA ASN A 170 -7.37 1.20 -16.45
C ASN A 170 -6.06 0.45 -16.70
N GLY A 171 -6.16 -0.85 -16.96
CA GLY A 171 -5.00 -1.69 -17.30
C GLY A 171 -4.11 -1.04 -18.36
N LEU A 172 -2.83 -1.43 -18.38
CA LEU A 172 -1.83 -0.91 -19.32
C LEU A 172 -2.25 -1.07 -20.80
N ASP A 173 -3.19 -1.99 -21.07
CA ASP A 173 -3.81 -2.18 -22.37
C ASP A 173 -5.31 -1.84 -22.31
N GLY A 174 -5.66 -0.66 -22.81
CA GLY A 174 -7.04 -0.20 -22.87
C GLY A 174 -7.89 -1.07 -23.79
N ILE A 175 -8.81 -1.85 -23.22
CA ILE A 175 -10.08 -2.14 -23.87
C ILE A 175 -11.05 -1.03 -23.43
N GLY A 176 -11.18 0.04 -24.22
CA GLY A 176 -12.19 1.10 -23.97
C GLY A 176 -11.72 2.55 -24.10
N GLY A 177 -10.42 2.80 -24.32
CA GLY A 177 -9.99 3.97 -25.09
C GLY A 177 -10.28 5.38 -24.53
N LEU A 178 -10.03 5.62 -23.25
CA LEU A 178 -9.46 6.92 -22.85
C LEU A 178 -8.04 6.65 -22.34
N PRO A 179 -6.99 7.25 -22.94
CA PRO A 179 -5.64 7.12 -22.45
C PRO A 179 -5.62 7.44 -20.95
N SER A 180 -5.06 6.56 -20.13
CA SER A 180 -4.96 6.76 -18.67
C SER A 180 -4.43 8.16 -18.30
N SER A 181 -3.53 8.70 -19.12
CA SER A 181 -3.02 10.08 -19.02
C SER A 181 -4.11 11.16 -19.12
N ASN A 182 -5.12 10.99 -19.98
CA ASN A 182 -6.23 11.93 -20.13
C ASN A 182 -7.18 11.88 -18.92
N ALA A 183 -7.47 10.67 -18.41
CA ALA A 183 -8.26 10.51 -17.19
C ALA A 183 -7.55 11.16 -15.99
N ILE A 184 -6.23 10.91 -15.83
CA ILE A 184 -5.41 11.54 -14.77
C ILE A 184 -5.43 13.06 -14.91
N ARG A 185 -5.24 13.58 -16.14
CA ARG A 185 -5.29 15.03 -16.38
C ARG A 185 -6.65 15.62 -16.03
N ALA A 186 -7.74 14.99 -16.47
CA ALA A 186 -9.10 15.45 -16.21
C ALA A 186 -9.42 15.48 -14.70
N ALA A 187 -9.07 14.41 -13.98
CA ALA A 187 -9.23 14.33 -12.54
C ALA A 187 -8.41 15.41 -11.82
N LYS A 188 -7.13 15.60 -12.17
CA LYS A 188 -6.29 16.66 -11.59
C LYS A 188 -6.85 18.05 -11.86
N ILE A 189 -7.38 18.32 -13.06
CA ILE A 189 -8.02 19.60 -13.40
C ILE A 189 -9.26 19.81 -12.53
N ALA A 190 -10.12 18.80 -12.38
CA ALA A 190 -11.33 18.88 -11.55
C ALA A 190 -10.98 19.16 -10.07
N LEU A 191 -10.01 18.43 -9.51
CA LEU A 191 -9.53 18.62 -8.15
C LEU A 191 -8.93 20.02 -7.94
N SER A 192 -8.11 20.49 -8.88
CA SER A 192 -7.55 21.85 -8.84
C SER A 192 -8.63 22.94 -8.92
N ARG A 193 -9.75 22.70 -9.61
CA ARG A 193 -10.89 23.64 -9.63
C ARG A 193 -11.55 23.76 -8.26
N TYR A 194 -11.65 22.66 -7.50
CA TYR A 194 -12.14 22.71 -6.13
C TYR A 194 -11.19 23.45 -5.19
N ALA A 195 -9.87 23.28 -5.41
CA ALA A 195 -8.82 23.85 -4.57
C ALA A 195 -8.59 25.36 -4.74
N LYS A 196 -9.03 25.98 -5.84
CA LYS A 196 -8.78 27.42 -6.08
C LYS A 196 -9.16 28.29 -4.87
N PRO A 197 -8.27 29.19 -4.40
CA PRO A 197 -7.03 29.66 -5.06
C PRO A 197 -5.76 28.82 -4.77
N ILE A 198 -5.85 27.72 -4.04
CA ILE A 198 -4.71 26.89 -3.66
C ILE A 198 -4.17 26.12 -4.87
N GLN A 199 -2.84 26.13 -5.03
CA GLN A 199 -2.18 25.24 -5.97
C GLN A 199 -2.05 23.84 -5.36
N LEU A 200 -2.82 22.89 -5.87
CA LEU A 200 -2.86 21.53 -5.32
C LEU A 200 -1.69 20.66 -5.76
N PHE A 201 -1.32 20.73 -7.05
CA PHE A 201 -0.33 19.85 -7.66
C PHE A 201 0.84 20.62 -8.27
N SER A 202 2.03 20.03 -8.20
CA SER A 202 3.18 20.50 -8.99
C SER A 202 3.02 20.15 -10.47
N PRO A 203 3.72 20.87 -11.36
CA PRO A 203 3.92 20.43 -12.74
C PRO A 203 4.47 19.00 -12.78
N ALA A 204 3.90 18.17 -13.65
CA ALA A 204 4.36 16.80 -13.81
C ALA A 204 5.77 16.76 -14.44
N LYS A 205 6.61 15.80 -14.06
CA LYS A 205 7.97 15.63 -14.58
C LYS A 205 8.09 14.28 -15.30
N GLY A 206 8.85 14.21 -16.39
CA GLY A 206 9.05 12.97 -17.14
C GLY A 206 7.95 12.64 -18.17
N ASN A 207 8.05 11.45 -18.76
CA ASN A 207 7.31 11.04 -19.97
C ASN A 207 6.66 9.66 -19.83
N GLY A 208 5.59 9.43 -20.60
CA GLY A 208 4.89 8.14 -20.63
C GLY A 208 4.40 7.72 -19.24
N ASP A 209 4.56 6.43 -18.94
CA ASP A 209 4.16 5.85 -17.64
C ASP A 209 5.08 6.27 -16.49
N GLU A 210 6.30 6.68 -16.81
CA GLU A 210 7.31 7.20 -15.89
C GLU A 210 7.08 8.66 -15.51
N ARG A 211 6.07 9.31 -16.11
CA ARG A 211 5.70 10.66 -15.74
C ARG A 211 5.28 10.71 -14.27
N LEU A 212 5.96 11.52 -13.49
CA LEU A 212 5.76 11.71 -12.06
C LEU A 212 4.76 12.84 -11.81
N HIS A 213 3.79 12.58 -10.94
CA HIS A 213 2.81 13.54 -10.47
C HIS A 213 2.94 13.70 -8.95
N SER A 214 2.93 14.93 -8.44
CA SER A 214 3.10 15.19 -7.00
C SER A 214 2.20 16.31 -6.50
N PHE A 215 2.01 16.38 -5.19
CA PHE A 215 1.46 17.55 -4.53
C PHE A 215 2.43 18.73 -4.59
N ALA A 216 1.89 19.95 -4.59
CA ALA A 216 2.68 21.17 -4.58
C ALA A 216 3.26 21.50 -3.20
N ASP A 217 2.56 21.14 -2.14
CA ASP A 217 2.90 21.43 -0.75
C ASP A 217 2.74 20.18 0.12
N GLU A 218 3.75 19.90 0.94
CA GLU A 218 3.80 18.70 1.79
C GLU A 218 2.79 18.77 2.95
N GLY A 219 2.58 19.96 3.53
CA GLY A 219 1.63 20.14 4.63
C GLY A 219 0.18 19.94 4.18
N LEU A 220 -0.17 20.49 3.02
CA LEU A 220 -1.47 20.25 2.40
C LEU A 220 -1.65 18.78 2.00
N ALA A 221 -0.59 18.13 1.50
CA ALA A 221 -0.64 16.71 1.18
C ALA A 221 -0.95 15.87 2.43
N ASP A 222 -0.32 16.16 3.57
CA ASP A 222 -0.60 15.46 4.84
C ASP A 222 -2.05 15.66 5.29
N LEU A 223 -2.56 16.89 5.25
CA LEU A 223 -3.96 17.18 5.59
C LEU A 223 -4.94 16.43 4.67
N VAL A 224 -4.66 16.39 3.37
CA VAL A 224 -5.49 15.65 2.41
C VAL A 224 -5.37 14.15 2.63
N ALA A 225 -4.18 13.62 2.92
CA ALA A 225 -3.99 12.20 3.21
C ALA A 225 -4.83 11.79 4.42
N ARG A 226 -4.80 12.57 5.51
CA ARG A 226 -5.66 12.35 6.69
C ARG A 226 -7.14 12.38 6.34
N PHE A 227 -7.56 13.37 5.54
CA PHE A 227 -8.95 13.46 5.09
C PHE A 227 -9.38 12.21 4.31
N VAL A 228 -8.63 11.81 3.29
CA VAL A 228 -8.99 10.66 2.44
C VAL A 228 -8.96 9.34 3.23
N LEU A 229 -7.97 9.17 4.11
CA LEU A 229 -7.86 7.97 4.97
C LEU A 229 -8.96 7.89 6.03
N SER A 230 -9.48 9.03 6.51
CA SER A 230 -10.61 9.07 7.46
C SER A 230 -11.94 8.61 6.83
N GLN A 231 -12.03 8.57 5.50
CA GLN A 231 -13.25 8.15 4.82
C GLN A 231 -13.38 6.63 4.69
N LYS A 232 -14.62 6.13 4.67
CA LYS A 232 -14.93 4.72 4.35
C LYS A 232 -14.42 4.33 2.96
N ALA A 233 -14.44 5.27 2.02
CA ALA A 233 -13.95 5.12 0.66
C ALA A 233 -12.44 4.86 0.55
N SER A 234 -11.67 4.99 1.64
CA SER A 234 -10.25 4.60 1.70
C SER A 234 -9.98 3.15 1.26
N ILE A 235 -11.02 2.32 1.10
CA ILE A 235 -10.93 0.99 0.50
C ILE A 235 -10.50 0.95 -0.95
N LEU A 236 -10.71 2.05 -1.65
CA LEU A 236 -10.31 2.20 -3.03
C LEU A 236 -8.81 2.52 -3.16
N LEU A 237 -8.13 2.82 -2.05
CA LEU A 237 -6.71 3.17 -2.06
C LEU A 237 -5.81 1.94 -1.90
N PRO A 238 -4.59 1.98 -2.47
CA PRO A 238 -3.62 0.90 -2.34
C PRO A 238 -3.22 0.69 -0.88
N ALA A 239 -3.44 -0.51 -0.34
CA ALA A 239 -3.03 -0.84 1.03
C ALA A 239 -1.51 -0.70 1.26
N ALA A 240 -0.72 -0.85 0.19
CA ALA A 240 0.73 -0.66 0.16
C ALA A 240 1.16 0.76 0.59
N MET A 241 0.39 1.76 0.16
CA MET A 241 0.73 3.19 0.33
C MET A 241 0.20 3.77 1.64
N ILE A 242 -0.59 3.00 2.40
CA ILE A 242 -1.10 3.42 3.71
C ILE A 242 0.06 3.26 4.71
N HIS A 243 0.93 4.25 4.73
CA HIS A 243 1.94 4.41 5.76
C HIS A 243 1.34 5.23 6.90
N ALA A 244 1.51 4.77 8.15
CA ALA A 244 1.39 5.67 9.30
C ALA A 244 2.56 6.64 9.19
N ARG A 245 2.29 7.89 8.79
CA ARG A 245 3.24 8.99 8.96
C ARG A 245 3.14 9.51 10.38
#